data_AF-A0A482VP43-F1
#
_entry.id   AF-A0A482VP43-F1
#
_cell.length_a   1.000
_cell.length_b   1.000
_cell.length_c   1.000
_cell.angle_alpha   90.00
_cell.angle_beta   90.00
_cell.angle_gamma   90.00
#
_symmetry.space_group_name_H-M   'P 1'
#
loop_
_entity.id
_entity.type
_entity.pdbx_description
1 polymer ?
#
loop_
_entity_poly.entity_id
_entity_poly.type
_entity_poly.pdbx_seq_one_letter_code
_entity_poly.pdbx_strand_id
1 'polypeptide(L)'
;MAVASEIESEIKSWLQIALTEDNLKELSVKVLGNSEKGDGYMGDIVFAFVSGVTENGSTKEYNLVLKCGKRSEALRKQSPVREVFLNEIYIYKELLPAYTQFQLDKGIEDPFDSVPKCYGTFVSGDME
;
A
#
# COMPACT_ATOMS: atom_id res chain seq x y z
N MET A 1 -0.67 18.10 18.02
CA MET A 1 0.71 17.90 17.50
C MET A 1 1.25 16.50 17.78
N ALA A 2 1.03 15.88 18.95
CA ALA A 2 1.58 14.53 19.27
C ALA A 2 1.01 13.35 18.44
N VAL A 3 -0.24 13.42 17.96
CA VAL A 3 -0.90 12.32 17.24
C VAL A 3 -0.41 12.17 15.79
N ALA A 4 -0.03 13.29 15.15
CA ALA A 4 0.46 13.26 13.77
C ALA A 4 1.83 12.56 13.66
N SER A 5 2.71 12.79 14.63
CA SER A 5 4.03 12.15 14.69
C SER A 5 3.99 10.64 14.93
N GLU A 6 2.96 10.13 15.61
CA GLU A 6 2.83 8.70 15.90
C GLU A 6 2.37 7.90 14.66
N ILE A 7 1.40 8.45 13.91
CA ILE A 7 0.93 7.86 12.65
C ILE A 7 2.03 7.87 11.59
N GLU A 8 2.80 8.95 11.48
CA GLU A 8 3.93 9.04 10.54
C GLU A 8 5.01 8.00 10.89
N SER A 9 5.29 7.79 12.17
CA SER A 9 6.24 6.76 12.62
C SER A 9 5.76 5.34 12.29
N GLU A 10 4.48 5.05 12.52
CA GLU A 10 3.86 3.77 12.17
C GLU A 10 3.90 3.52 10.66
N ILE A 11 3.45 4.49 9.85
CA ILE A 11 3.50 4.41 8.39
C ILE A 11 4.93 4.24 7.88
N LYS A 12 5.88 4.95 8.47
CA LYS A 12 7.30 4.81 8.13
C LYS A 12 7.80 3.38 8.33
N SER A 13 7.39 2.71 9.40
CA SER A 13 7.76 1.31 9.64
C SER A 13 7.21 0.35 8.57
N TRP A 14 5.96 0.56 8.12
CA TRP A 14 5.36 -0.23 7.05
C TRP A 14 6.04 0.02 5.70
N LEU A 15 6.34 1.29 5.40
CA LEU A 15 6.98 1.68 4.14
C LEU A 15 8.43 1.22 4.06
N GLN A 16 9.15 1.13 5.17
CA GLN A 16 10.48 0.51 5.20
C GLN A 16 10.43 -0.94 4.72
N ILE A 17 9.39 -1.70 5.11
CA ILE A 17 9.19 -3.08 4.66
C ILE A 17 8.79 -3.09 3.18
N ALA A 18 7.78 -2.32 2.79
CA ALA A 18 7.25 -2.31 1.42
C ALA A 18 8.29 -1.82 0.38
N LEU A 19 9.18 -0.90 0.75
CA LEU A 19 10.20 -0.34 -0.15
C LEU A 19 11.59 -0.94 0.06
N THR A 20 11.68 -2.11 0.72
CA THR A 20 12.98 -2.75 1.01
C THR A 20 13.80 -2.98 -0.27
N GLU A 21 13.15 -3.40 -1.35
CA GLU A 21 13.81 -3.68 -2.65
C GLU A 21 14.49 -2.44 -3.26
N ASP A 22 14.05 -1.25 -2.87
CA ASP A 22 14.62 0.01 -3.36
C ASP A 22 15.88 0.44 -2.59
N ASN A 23 16.26 -0.28 -1.53
CA ASN A 23 17.49 -0.06 -0.72
C ASN A 23 17.69 1.41 -0.31
N LEU A 24 16.60 2.07 0.08
CA LEU A 24 16.60 3.49 0.40
C LEU A 24 17.21 3.75 1.79
N LYS A 25 18.22 4.62 1.82
CA LYS A 25 18.76 5.23 3.03
C LYS A 25 17.97 6.48 3.38
N GLU A 26 18.00 6.87 4.66
CA GLU A 26 17.43 8.14 5.13
C GLU A 26 15.94 8.34 4.76
N LEU A 27 15.15 7.26 4.80
CA LEU A 27 13.75 7.29 4.41
C LEU A 27 12.96 8.32 5.24
N SER A 28 12.34 9.28 4.56
CA SER A 28 11.50 10.34 5.09
C SER A 28 10.06 10.11 4.63
N VAL A 29 9.11 10.37 5.53
CA VAL A 29 7.67 10.21 5.28
C VAL A 29 6.97 11.48 5.70
N LYS A 30 6.10 11.99 4.83
CA LYS A 30 5.19 13.09 5.12
C LYS A 30 3.77 12.67 4.77
N VAL A 31 2.87 12.69 5.74
CA VAL A 31 1.45 12.46 5.47
C VAL A 31 0.86 13.73 4.83
N LEU A 32 0.29 13.58 3.64
CA LEU A 32 -0.30 14.68 2.88
C LEU A 32 -1.80 14.86 3.19
N GLY A 33 -2.47 13.80 3.62
CA GLY A 33 -3.90 13.82 3.93
C GLY A 33 -4.48 12.42 4.11
N ASN A 34 -5.77 12.36 4.38
CA ASN A 34 -6.54 11.13 4.53
C ASN A 34 -7.90 11.23 3.83
N SER A 35 -8.58 10.08 3.66
CA SER A 35 -9.97 10.03 3.20
C SER A 35 -10.90 10.78 4.13
N GLU A 36 -11.86 11.52 3.58
CA GLU A 36 -12.87 12.23 4.36
C GLU A 36 -13.98 11.29 4.87
N LYS A 37 -14.85 11.80 5.74
CA LYS A 37 -15.97 11.02 6.27
C LYS A 37 -16.98 10.72 5.15
N GLY A 38 -17.06 9.45 4.77
CA GLY A 38 -17.90 8.97 3.66
C GLY A 38 -17.07 8.31 2.57
N ASP A 39 -15.76 8.61 2.52
CA ASP A 39 -14.81 7.96 1.63
C ASP A 39 -14.26 6.68 2.26
N GLY A 40 -13.93 5.69 1.42
CA GLY A 40 -13.27 4.46 1.88
C GLY A 40 -14.17 3.57 2.75
N TYR A 41 -15.35 3.18 2.24
CA TYR A 41 -16.34 2.33 2.92
C TYR A 41 -15.72 1.23 3.81
N MET A 42 -14.81 0.43 3.23
CA MET A 42 -14.17 -0.72 3.90
C MET A 42 -12.75 -0.44 4.45
N GLY A 43 -12.22 0.79 4.35
CA GLY A 43 -10.87 1.10 4.82
C GLY A 43 -10.53 2.59 4.77
N ASP A 44 -9.54 3.02 5.55
CA ASP A 44 -9.06 4.39 5.53
C ASP A 44 -7.98 4.54 4.44
N ILE A 45 -8.04 5.63 3.68
CA ILE A 45 -7.01 5.98 2.71
C ILE A 45 -6.10 7.04 3.32
N VAL A 46 -4.79 6.86 3.17
CA VAL A 46 -3.77 7.83 3.57
C VAL A 46 -2.89 8.15 2.37
N PHE A 47 -2.70 9.44 2.10
CA PHE A 47 -1.78 9.91 1.08
C PHE A 47 -0.45 10.27 1.73
N ALA A 48 0.64 9.68 1.24
CA ALA A 48 1.97 9.89 1.78
C ALA A 48 2.97 10.29 0.68
N PHE A 49 3.77 11.31 0.96
CA PHE A 49 4.98 11.58 0.21
C PHE A 49 6.15 10.91 0.92
N VAL A 50 6.94 10.16 0.16
CA VAL A 50 8.11 9.43 0.67
C VAL A 50 9.32 9.86 -0.13
N SER A 51 10.43 10.14 0.54
CA SER A 51 11.72 10.33 -0.11
C SER A 51 12.80 9.51 0.58
N GLY A 52 13.81 9.10 -0.17
CA GLY A 52 14.98 8.40 0.34
C GLY A 52 16.15 8.53 -0.61
N VAL A 53 17.34 8.17 -0.12
CA VAL A 53 18.59 8.22 -0.89
C VAL A 53 18.95 6.82 -1.32
N THR A 54 19.14 6.59 -2.61
CA THR A 54 19.59 5.29 -3.14
C THR A 54 21.06 5.05 -2.79
N GLU A 55 21.54 3.82 -2.99
CA GLU A 55 22.96 3.50 -2.77
C GLU A 55 23.92 4.37 -3.59
N ASN A 56 23.47 4.84 -4.76
CA ASN A 56 24.25 5.68 -5.67
C ASN A 56 24.21 7.16 -5.29
N GLY A 57 23.56 7.52 -4.17
CA GLY A 57 23.46 8.89 -3.69
C GLY A 57 22.38 9.73 -4.37
N SER A 58 21.55 9.14 -5.23
CA SER A 58 20.42 9.85 -5.84
C SER A 58 19.19 9.84 -4.94
N THR A 59 18.43 10.93 -4.93
CA THR A 59 17.13 10.98 -4.25
C THR A 59 16.08 10.25 -5.08
N LYS A 60 15.31 9.38 -4.44
CA LYS A 60 14.13 8.72 -5.00
C LYS A 60 12.90 9.15 -4.21
N GLU A 61 11.83 9.48 -4.92
CA GLU A 61 10.60 10.03 -4.35
C GLU A 61 9.38 9.23 -4.80
N TYR A 62 8.39 9.14 -3.92
CA TYR A 62 7.13 8.44 -4.16
C TYR A 62 5.97 9.27 -3.65
N ASN A 63 4.91 9.31 -4.45
CA ASN A 63 3.57 9.70 -4.01
C ASN A 63 2.76 8.42 -3.86
N LEU A 64 2.54 8.00 -2.61
CA LEU A 64 1.92 6.72 -2.29
C LEU A 64 0.52 6.90 -1.72
N VAL A 65 -0.32 5.92 -2.03
CA VAL A 65 -1.63 5.73 -1.42
C VAL A 65 -1.54 4.49 -0.54
N LEU A 66 -1.78 4.67 0.75
CA LEU A 66 -1.90 3.57 1.71
C LEU A 66 -3.38 3.32 1.96
N LYS A 67 -3.81 2.10 1.72
CA LYS A 67 -5.14 1.63 2.09
C LYS A 67 -5.01 0.80 3.35
N CYS A 68 -5.66 1.24 4.42
CA CYS A 68 -5.57 0.63 5.74
C CYS A 68 -6.93 0.12 6.17
N GLY A 69 -6.98 -1.04 6.83
CA GLY A 69 -8.20 -1.50 7.50
C GLY A 69 -8.63 -0.48 8.57
N LYS A 70 -9.94 -0.34 8.81
CA LYS A 70 -10.46 0.59 9.82
C LYS A 70 -9.81 0.31 11.19
N ARG A 71 -9.35 1.36 11.89
CA ARG A 71 -8.75 1.23 13.23
C ARG A 71 -9.72 0.74 14.30
N SER A 72 -11.02 1.02 14.15
CA SER A 72 -12.06 0.54 15.06
C SER A 72 -12.26 -0.98 14.94
N GLU A 73 -12.01 -1.70 16.03
CA GLU A 73 -12.23 -3.15 16.11
C GLU A 73 -13.70 -3.53 15.91
N ALA A 74 -14.64 -2.74 16.45
CA ALA A 74 -16.07 -2.98 16.28
C ALA A 74 -16.47 -2.94 14.79
N LEU A 75 -15.93 -1.99 14.02
CA LEU A 75 -16.17 -1.93 12.58
C LEU A 75 -15.55 -3.14 11.87
N ARG A 76 -14.33 -3.56 12.25
CA ARG A 76 -13.68 -4.76 11.69
C ARG A 76 -14.43 -6.06 12.01
N LYS A 77 -15.13 -6.15 13.14
CA LYS A 77 -15.94 -7.32 13.53
C LYS A 77 -17.32 -7.34 12.85
N GLN A 78 -17.86 -6.18 12.51
CA GLN A 78 -19.21 -6.05 11.93
C GLN A 78 -19.21 -6.01 10.40
N SER A 79 -18.05 -5.94 9.76
CA SER A 79 -17.91 -5.89 8.31
C SER A 79 -16.73 -6.73 7.84
N PRO A 80 -16.77 -7.29 6.61
CA PRO A 80 -15.76 -8.23 6.11
C PRO A 80 -14.48 -7.51 5.65
N VAL A 81 -13.94 -6.61 6.48
CA VAL A 81 -12.77 -5.78 6.15
C VAL A 81 -11.57 -6.68 5.86
N ARG A 82 -11.39 -7.76 6.62
CA ARG A 82 -10.26 -8.67 6.43
C ARG A 82 -10.35 -9.38 5.09
N GLU A 83 -11.50 -9.97 4.77
CA GLU A 83 -11.73 -10.74 3.55
C GLU A 83 -11.57 -9.85 2.32
N VAL A 84 -12.10 -8.62 2.37
CA VAL A 84 -11.95 -7.65 1.27
C VAL A 84 -10.49 -7.30 1.03
N PHE A 85 -9.70 -7.07 2.09
CA PHE A 85 -8.27 -6.79 1.95
C PHE A 85 -7.47 -8.00 1.47
N LEU A 86 -7.79 -9.22 1.94
CA LEU A 86 -7.16 -10.44 1.44
C LEU A 86 -7.45 -10.66 -0.05
N ASN A 87 -8.66 -10.36 -0.52
CA ASN A 87 -8.99 -10.40 -1.94
C ASN A 87 -8.21 -9.35 -2.75
N GLU A 88 -8.07 -8.12 -2.24
CA GLU A 88 -7.27 -7.09 -2.90
C GLU A 88 -5.78 -7.47 -2.96
N ILE A 89 -5.23 -8.04 -1.89
CA ILE A 89 -3.87 -8.60 -1.86
C ILE A 89 -3.72 -9.71 -2.91
N TYR A 90 -4.68 -10.63 -3.01
CA TYR A 90 -4.69 -11.69 -4.01
C TYR A 90 -4.73 -11.14 -5.44
N ILE A 91 -5.49 -10.08 -5.68
CA ILE A 91 -5.53 -9.41 -7.00
C ILE A 91 -4.14 -8.94 -7.41
N TYR A 92 -3.42 -8.25 -6.54
CA TYR A 92 -2.08 -7.73 -6.85
C TYR A 92 -1.01 -8.82 -6.91
N LYS A 93 -1.09 -9.85 -6.05
CA LYS A 93 -0.06 -10.90 -5.96
C LYS A 93 -0.20 -12.01 -7.00
N GLU A 94 -1.43 -12.39 -7.33
CA GLU A 94 -1.71 -13.60 -8.11
C GLU A 94 -2.45 -13.28 -9.41
N LEU A 95 -3.59 -12.57 -9.32
CA LEU A 95 -4.50 -12.40 -10.45
C LEU A 95 -3.91 -11.51 -11.56
N LEU A 96 -3.42 -10.33 -11.21
CA LEU A 96 -2.85 -9.39 -12.18
C LEU A 96 -1.61 -9.97 -12.87
N PRO A 97 -0.63 -10.56 -12.16
CA PRO A 97 0.48 -11.24 -12.82
C PRO A 97 0.04 -12.37 -13.76
N ALA A 98 -0.94 -13.19 -13.37
CA ALA A 98 -1.47 -14.24 -14.24
C ALA A 98 -2.12 -13.67 -15.52
N TYR A 99 -2.84 -12.55 -15.41
CA TYR A 99 -3.43 -11.88 -16.57
C TYR A 99 -2.38 -11.23 -17.46
N THR A 100 -1.35 -10.61 -16.89
CA THR A 100 -0.20 -10.10 -17.65
C THR A 100 0.47 -11.24 -18.42
N GLN A 101 0.77 -12.36 -17.78
CA GLN A 101 1.37 -13.51 -18.45
C GLN A 101 0.49 -14.06 -19.57
N PHE A 102 -0.83 -14.19 -19.32
CA PHE A 102 -1.77 -14.64 -20.34
C PHE A 102 -1.79 -13.74 -21.57
N GLN A 103 -1.73 -12.41 -21.40
CA GLN A 103 -1.65 -11.47 -22.52
C GLN A 103 -0.36 -11.65 -23.33
N LEU A 104 0.77 -11.84 -22.65
CA LEU A 104 2.06 -12.12 -23.29
C LEU A 104 2.04 -13.44 -24.08
N ASP A 105 1.48 -14.51 -23.49
CA ASP A 105 1.36 -15.83 -24.13
C ASP A 105 0.48 -15.79 -25.39
N LYS A 106 -0.45 -14.84 -25.46
CA LYS A 106 -1.31 -14.60 -26.64
C LYS A 106 -0.68 -13.68 -27.67
N GLY A 107 0.53 -13.16 -27.42
CA GLY A 107 1.20 -12.23 -28.33
C GLY A 107 0.46 -10.91 -28.47
N ILE A 108 -0.21 -10.44 -27.40
CA ILE A 108 -0.82 -9.11 -27.40
C ILE A 108 0.30 -8.06 -27.47
N GLU A 109 0.29 -7.23 -28.50
CA GLU A 109 1.32 -6.21 -28.74
C GLU A 109 1.33 -5.10 -27.69
N ASP A 110 0.15 -4.75 -27.16
CA ASP A 110 -0.06 -3.74 -26.12
C ASP A 110 -0.86 -4.33 -24.95
N PRO A 111 -0.21 -5.04 -24.01
CA PRO A 111 -0.87 -5.64 -22.87
C PRO A 111 -1.50 -4.59 -21.96
N PHE A 112 -2.71 -4.85 -21.48
CA PHE A 112 -3.35 -4.01 -20.48
C PHE A 112 -2.50 -3.98 -19.19
N ASP A 113 -2.06 -2.78 -18.82
CA ASP A 113 -1.23 -2.50 -17.65
C ASP A 113 -1.76 -1.31 -16.82
N SER A 114 -2.97 -0.81 -17.14
CA SER A 114 -3.60 0.35 -16.50
C SER A 114 -4.17 0.02 -15.12
N VAL A 115 -3.31 -0.53 -14.25
CA VAL A 115 -3.58 -0.89 -12.87
C VAL A 115 -2.54 -0.24 -11.96
N PRO A 116 -2.89 0.12 -10.72
CA PRO A 116 -1.92 0.68 -9.79
C PRO A 116 -0.79 -0.30 -9.49
N LYS A 117 0.46 0.18 -9.39
CA LYS A 117 1.56 -0.63 -8.87
C LYS A 117 1.40 -0.83 -7.35
N CYS A 118 1.37 -2.07 -6.90
CA CYS A 118 1.43 -2.40 -5.47
C CYS A 118 2.90 -2.52 -5.05
N TYR A 119 3.33 -1.67 -4.12
CA TYR A 119 4.69 -1.72 -3.57
C TYR A 119 4.83 -2.69 -2.40
N GLY A 120 3.74 -2.99 -1.71
CA GLY A 120 3.79 -3.91 -0.58
C GLY A 120 2.43 -4.07 0.07
N THR A 121 2.31 -5.14 0.83
CA THR A 121 1.10 -5.50 1.57
C THR A 121 1.50 -5.91 2.97
N PHE A 122 0.79 -5.44 3.98
CA PHE A 122 1.03 -5.83 5.37
C PHE A 122 -0.27 -6.33 6.00
N VAL A 123 -0.20 -7.47 6.68
CA VAL A 123 -1.30 -8.05 7.45
C VAL A 123 -0.74 -8.42 8.82
N SER A 124 -1.16 -7.72 9.87
CA SER A 124 -0.89 -8.14 11.25
C SER A 124 -1.86 -9.25 11.67
N GLY A 125 -1.38 -10.20 12.51
CA GLY A 125 -2.14 -11.36 13.01
C GLY A 125 -3.27 -10.98 14.00
N ASP A 126 -4.26 -11.85 14.25
CA ASP A 126 -4.14 -13.33 14.22
C ASP A 126 -5.08 -14.08 13.26
N MET A 127 -4.56 -15.22 12.79
CA MET A 127 -5.32 -16.38 12.32
C MET A 127 -5.87 -17.12 13.54
N GLU A 128 -7.18 -17.14 13.68
CA GLU A 128 -7.92 -18.31 14.16
C GLU A 128 -8.96 -18.68 13.12
#